data_AF-Q58738-F1
#
_entry.id   AF-Q58738-F1
#
_cell.length_a   1.000
_cell.length_b   1.000
_cell.length_c   1.000
_cell.angle_alpha   90.00
_cell.angle_beta   90.00
_cell.angle_gamma   90.00
#
_symmetry.space_group_name_H-M   'P 1'
#
loop_
_entity.id
_entity.type
_entity.pdbx_description
1 polymer ?
#
loop_
_entity_poly.entity_id
_entity_poly.type
_entity_poly.pdbx_seq_one_letter_code
_entity_poly.pdbx_strand_id
1 'polypeptide(L)'
;MLWVLGGKKIAKCLKETVNPKEIEDKELIKFLINFCDMCNDFVIDDEKIGIKIDKCKYCPKQIGEAEIPGSACPIPSILASCMRELTKKDYKINLWDGNKVIIKENGYCWFRIK
;
A
#
# COMPACT_ATOMS: atom_id res chain seq x y z
N MET A 1 4.57 3.48 13.81
CA MET A 1 4.39 2.19 14.50
C MET A 1 2.95 1.66 14.42
N LEU A 2 1.92 2.49 14.67
CA LEU A 2 0.51 2.06 14.66
C LEU A 2 0.04 1.37 13.36
N TRP A 3 0.42 1.88 12.18
CA TRP A 3 -0.03 1.32 10.90
C TRP A 3 0.60 -0.04 10.54
N VAL A 4 1.83 -0.28 11.01
CA VAL A 4 2.49 -1.59 10.84
C VAL A 4 1.71 -2.67 11.58
N LEU A 5 1.20 -2.36 12.79
CA LEU A 5 0.34 -3.29 13.54
C LEU A 5 -0.95 -3.62 12.79
N GLY A 6 -1.52 -2.66 12.06
CA GLY A 6 -2.68 -2.88 11.19
C GLY A 6 -2.41 -3.92 10.10
N GLY A 7 -1.31 -3.76 9.35
CA GLY A 7 -0.93 -4.71 8.30
C GLY A 7 -0.65 -6.11 8.84
N LYS A 8 -0.01 -6.23 10.01
CA LYS A 8 0.20 -7.53 10.67
C LYS A 8 -1.11 -8.23 11.05
N LYS A 9 -2.11 -7.48 11.53
CA LYS A 9 -3.43 -8.05 11.87
C LYS A 9 -4.16 -8.53 10.62
N ILE A 10 -4.16 -7.74 9.54
CA ILE A 10 -4.74 -8.13 8.25
C ILE A 10 -4.07 -9.40 7.73
N ALA A 11 -2.74 -9.45 7.71
CA ALA A 11 -2.01 -10.64 7.29
C ALA A 11 -2.36 -11.87 8.15
N LYS A 12 -2.54 -11.72 9.46
CA LYS A 12 -2.96 -12.82 10.34
C LYS A 12 -4.34 -13.36 9.94
N CYS A 13 -5.30 -12.49 9.63
CA CYS A 13 -6.62 -12.90 9.15
C CYS A 13 -6.56 -13.63 7.81
N LEU A 14 -5.60 -13.29 6.95
CA LEU A 14 -5.48 -13.85 5.60
C LEU A 14 -4.67 -15.15 5.51
N LYS A 15 -3.88 -15.49 6.53
CA LYS A 15 -2.99 -16.68 6.51
C LYS A 15 -3.72 -18.00 6.25
N GLU A 16 -4.99 -18.09 6.62
CA GLU A 16 -5.80 -19.30 6.42
C GLU A 16 -6.53 -19.30 5.06
N THR A 17 -6.61 -18.16 4.39
CA THR A 17 -7.36 -17.99 3.13
C THR A 17 -6.45 -17.84 1.92
N VAL A 18 -5.23 -17.37 2.12
CA VAL A 18 -4.28 -17.04 1.05
C VAL A 18 -3.03 -17.91 1.21
N ASN A 19 -2.65 -18.64 0.15
CA ASN A 19 -1.35 -19.30 0.05
C ASN A 19 -0.37 -18.39 -0.72
N PRO A 20 0.39 -17.51 -0.05
CA PRO A 20 1.20 -16.49 -0.72
C PRO A 20 2.39 -17.06 -1.49
N LYS A 21 2.72 -18.35 -1.33
CA LYS A 21 3.83 -18.98 -2.06
C LYS A 21 3.53 -19.21 -3.54
N GLU A 22 2.26 -19.20 -3.93
CA GLU A 22 1.80 -19.48 -5.29
C GLU A 22 1.29 -18.22 -6.01
N ILE A 23 1.31 -17.07 -5.34
CA ILE A 23 0.72 -15.82 -5.85
C ILE A 23 1.85 -14.86 -6.18
N GLU A 24 1.87 -14.35 -7.41
CA GLU A 24 2.79 -13.29 -7.80
C GLU A 24 2.57 -12.03 -6.95
N ASP A 25 3.64 -11.30 -6.66
CA ASP A 25 3.59 -10.13 -5.78
C ASP A 25 2.54 -9.10 -6.23
N LYS A 26 2.39 -8.90 -7.55
CA LYS A 26 1.37 -8.01 -8.13
C LYS A 26 -0.04 -8.47 -7.78
N GLU A 27 -0.35 -9.76 -7.97
CA GLU A 27 -1.67 -10.32 -7.66
C GLU A 27 -1.98 -10.25 -6.16
N LEU A 28 -0.97 -10.45 -5.30
CA LEU A 28 -1.15 -10.29 -3.87
C LEU A 28 -1.44 -8.82 -3.49
N ILE A 29 -0.78 -7.86 -4.12
CA ILE A 29 -1.06 -6.43 -3.92
C ILE A 29 -2.49 -6.09 -4.39
N LYS A 30 -2.91 -6.57 -5.57
CA LYS A 30 -4.30 -6.40 -6.05
C LYS A 30 -5.31 -6.94 -5.06
N PHE A 31 -5.08 -8.16 -4.58
CA PHE A 31 -5.93 -8.80 -3.59
C PHE A 31 -6.02 -7.96 -2.32
N LEU A 32 -4.89 -7.49 -1.78
CA LEU A 32 -4.87 -6.69 -0.55
C LEU A 32 -5.58 -5.33 -0.71
N ILE A 33 -5.40 -4.67 -1.85
CA ILE A 33 -6.07 -3.39 -2.17
C ILE A 33 -7.60 -3.59 -2.18
N ASN A 34 -8.08 -4.63 -2.85
CA ASN A 34 -9.50 -4.97 -2.94
C ASN A 34 -10.06 -5.44 -1.59
N PHE A 35 -9.38 -6.36 -0.91
CA PHE A 35 -9.80 -6.92 0.38
C PHE A 35 -9.97 -5.83 1.45
N CYS A 36 -9.07 -4.85 1.46
CA CYS A 36 -9.14 -3.75 2.41
C CYS A 36 -10.00 -2.58 1.92
N ASP A 37 -10.56 -2.65 0.71
CA ASP A 37 -11.33 -1.57 0.08
C ASP A 37 -10.55 -0.23 0.16
N MET A 38 -9.30 -0.23 -0.34
CA MET A 38 -8.37 0.88 -0.10
C MET A 38 -8.62 2.12 -0.98
N CYS A 39 -9.16 1.93 -2.18
CA CYS A 39 -9.28 2.96 -3.22
C CYS A 39 -10.38 2.64 -4.24
N ASN A 40 -10.77 3.64 -5.03
CA ASN A 40 -11.78 3.49 -6.08
C ASN A 40 -11.20 2.87 -7.34
N ASP A 41 -9.93 3.15 -7.63
CA ASP A 41 -9.20 2.64 -8.78
C ASP A 41 -7.70 2.53 -8.46
N PHE A 42 -7.00 1.63 -9.14
CA PHE A 42 -5.57 1.41 -8.93
C PHE A 42 -4.85 0.89 -10.18
N VAL A 43 -3.56 1.19 -10.27
CA VAL A 43 -2.64 0.72 -11.31
C VAL A 43 -1.42 0.12 -10.64
N ILE A 44 -0.98 -1.05 -11.11
CA ILE A 44 0.23 -1.71 -10.62
C ILE A 44 1.17 -1.89 -11.79
N ASP A 45 2.28 -1.17 -11.73
CA ASP A 45 3.43 -1.30 -12.60
C ASP A 45 4.49 -2.18 -11.91
N ASP A 46 5.53 -2.62 -12.63
CA ASP A 46 6.64 -3.40 -12.06
C ASP A 46 7.38 -2.64 -10.94
N GLU A 47 7.42 -1.31 -11.02
CA GLU A 47 8.19 -0.48 -10.09
C GLU A 47 7.35 0.34 -9.10
N LYS A 48 6.07 0.56 -9.39
CA LYS A 48 5.23 1.50 -8.65
C LYS A 48 3.76 1.07 -8.61
N ILE A 49 3.10 1.45 -7.53
CA ILE A 49 1.67 1.21 -7.27
C ILE A 49 1.00 2.57 -7.22
N GLY A 50 0.02 2.79 -8.09
CA GLY A 50 -0.80 3.98 -8.14
C GLY A 50 -2.18 3.68 -7.60
N ILE A 51 -2.66 4.50 -6.66
CA ILE A 51 -4.05 4.40 -6.16
C ILE A 51 -4.77 5.72 -6.39
N LYS A 52 -6.03 5.65 -6.82
CA LYS A 52 -6.90 6.79 -7.03
C LYS A 52 -8.06 6.73 -6.05
N ILE A 53 -8.18 7.78 -5.24
CA ILE A 53 -9.19 7.88 -4.19
C ILE A 53 -9.58 9.34 -4.00
N ASP A 54 -10.87 9.63 -4.14
CA ASP A 54 -11.38 11.00 -4.05
C ASP A 54 -11.34 11.48 -2.59
N LYS A 55 -11.74 10.61 -1.64
CA LYS A 55 -11.70 10.87 -0.20
C LYS A 55 -11.09 9.69 0.53
N CYS A 56 -9.80 9.80 0.86
CA CYS A 56 -9.10 8.69 1.51
C CYS A 56 -9.45 8.58 2.99
N LYS A 57 -10.28 7.58 3.33
CA LYS A 57 -10.60 7.18 4.71
C LYS A 57 -9.36 6.85 5.56
N TYR A 58 -8.24 6.52 4.92
CA TYR A 58 -6.95 6.26 5.58
C TYR A 58 -6.06 7.49 5.72
N CYS A 59 -6.32 8.58 4.98
CA CYS A 59 -5.48 9.78 5.05
C CYS A 59 -5.91 10.61 6.26
N PRO A 60 -5.05 10.80 7.28
CA PRO A 60 -5.41 11.59 8.47
C PRO A 60 -5.79 13.03 8.12
N LYS A 61 -5.20 13.55 7.04
CA LYS A 61 -5.47 14.90 6.57
C LYS A 61 -6.81 15.02 5.82
N GLN A 62 -7.44 13.91 5.41
CA GLN A 62 -8.64 13.86 4.55
C GLN A 62 -8.56 14.71 3.26
N ILE A 63 -7.37 15.23 2.92
CA ILE A 63 -7.13 16.07 1.76
C ILE A 63 -6.94 15.20 0.53
N GLY A 64 -8.02 14.70 -0.06
CA GLY A 64 -7.94 14.26 -1.47
C GLY A 64 -7.04 15.22 -2.26
N GLU A 65 -6.17 14.68 -3.12
CA GLU A 65 -5.40 15.49 -4.09
C GLU A 65 -4.27 16.44 -3.59
N ALA A 66 -4.04 16.67 -2.28
CA ALA A 66 -2.86 17.46 -1.86
C ALA A 66 -1.51 16.73 -1.92
N GLU A 67 -0.44 17.37 -2.41
CA GLU A 67 0.94 16.88 -2.25
C GLU A 67 1.31 16.85 -0.77
N ILE A 68 1.70 15.68 -0.24
CA ILE A 68 2.03 15.56 1.19
C ILE A 68 3.52 15.28 1.34
N PRO A 69 4.30 16.23 1.91
CA PRO A 69 5.67 15.92 2.31
C PRO A 69 5.68 14.86 3.41
N GLY A 70 6.56 13.88 3.27
CA GLY A 70 6.81 12.83 4.27
C GLY A 70 5.87 11.61 4.22
N SER A 71 5.78 10.91 5.36
CA SER A 71 5.18 9.58 5.50
C SER A 71 3.68 9.59 5.82
N ALA A 72 2.93 10.58 5.35
CA ALA A 72 1.58 10.81 5.87
C ALA A 72 0.56 9.73 5.47
N CYS A 73 0.74 9.08 4.33
CA CYS A 73 -0.19 8.05 3.88
C CYS A 73 0.16 6.70 4.53
N PRO A 74 -0.78 6.05 5.23
CA PRO A 74 -0.53 4.75 5.84
C PRO A 74 -0.65 3.58 4.87
N ILE A 75 -1.26 3.76 3.69
CA ILE A 75 -1.52 2.67 2.74
C ILE A 75 -0.22 1.93 2.34
N PRO A 76 0.87 2.62 1.94
CA PRO A 76 2.12 1.94 1.62
C PRO A 76 2.68 1.13 2.79
N SER A 77 2.52 1.63 4.02
CA SER A 77 2.98 0.93 5.23
C SER A 77 2.14 -0.29 5.56
N ILE A 78 0.82 -0.20 5.38
CA ILE A 78 -0.10 -1.32 5.56
C ILE A 78 0.23 -2.41 4.55
N LEU A 79 0.32 -2.06 3.26
CA LEU A 79 0.64 -3.01 2.18
C LEU A 79 2.01 -3.66 2.38
N ALA A 80 3.07 -2.89 2.62
CA ALA A 80 4.40 -3.44 2.84
C ALA A 80 4.43 -4.38 4.05
N SER A 81 3.70 -4.04 5.13
CA SER A 81 3.60 -4.90 6.30
C SER A 81 2.78 -6.17 6.04
N CYS A 82 1.71 -6.10 5.25
CA CYS A 82 0.92 -7.28 4.86
C CYS A 82 1.76 -8.22 3.99
N MET A 83 2.39 -7.67 2.95
CA MET A 83 3.25 -8.41 2.02
C MET A 83 4.37 -9.12 2.77
N ARG A 84 5.07 -8.40 3.67
CA ARG A 84 6.14 -8.97 4.50
C ARG A 84 5.64 -10.12 5.37
N GLU A 85 4.48 -9.96 6.01
CA GLU A 85 4.00 -11.02 6.91
C GLU A 85 3.43 -12.25 6.21
N LEU A 86 2.87 -12.08 5.01
CA LEU A 86 2.35 -13.18 4.20
C LEU A 86 3.49 -13.94 3.51
N THR A 87 4.39 -13.23 2.83
CA THR A 87 5.44 -13.83 1.99
C THR A 87 6.73 -14.18 2.75
N LYS A 88 6.97 -13.57 3.91
CA LYS A 88 8.24 -13.58 4.64
C LYS A 88 9.43 -12.93 3.91
N LYS A 89 9.18 -12.17 2.84
CA LYS A 89 10.18 -11.32 2.17
C LYS A 89 10.26 -9.94 2.82
N ASP A 90 11.41 -9.27 2.79
CA ASP A 90 11.66 -8.00 3.49
C ASP A 90 11.17 -6.75 2.70
N TYR A 91 9.87 -6.71 2.37
CA TYR A 91 9.29 -5.57 1.66
C TYR A 91 9.37 -4.27 2.45
N LYS A 92 9.90 -3.23 1.83
CA LYS A 92 10.05 -1.87 2.34
C LYS A 92 9.48 -0.85 1.37
N ILE A 93 9.14 0.32 1.90
CA ILE A 93 8.70 1.45 1.10
C ILE A 93 9.94 2.17 0.59
N ASN A 94 10.04 2.33 -0.73
CA ASN A 94 11.10 3.13 -1.33
C ASN A 94 10.64 4.58 -1.47
N LEU A 95 11.44 5.51 -0.95
CA LEU A 95 11.16 6.94 -1.05
C LEU A 95 11.49 7.45 -2.45
N TRP A 96 10.67 8.35 -2.95
CA TRP A 96 10.97 9.19 -4.09
C TRP A 96 11.86 10.35 -3.65
N ASP A 97 12.86 10.69 -4.47
CA ASP A 97 13.81 11.80 -4.24
C ASP A 97 14.47 11.78 -2.84
N GLY A 98 14.50 10.62 -2.17
CA GLY A 98 15.03 10.44 -0.82
C GLY A 98 14.14 10.92 0.34
N ASN A 99 13.01 11.60 0.10
CA ASN A 99 12.19 12.18 1.19
C ASN A 99 10.66 12.08 1.01
N LYS A 100 10.15 11.64 -0.14
CA LYS A 100 8.70 11.54 -0.41
C LYS A 100 8.25 10.07 -0.42
N VAL A 101 7.23 9.72 0.35
CA VAL A 101 6.64 8.37 0.28
C VAL A 101 5.70 8.23 -0.92
N ILE A 102 5.02 9.32 -1.28
CA ILE A 102 4.02 9.36 -2.36
C ILE A 102 4.33 10.53 -3.30
N ILE A 103 4.15 10.30 -4.60
CA ILE A 103 4.05 11.36 -5.62
C ILE A 103 2.63 11.36 -6.19
N LYS A 104 2.06 12.54 -6.46
CA LYS A 104 0.78 12.66 -7.16
C LYS A 104 1.03 12.96 -8.62
N GLU A 105 0.48 12.13 -9.50
CA GLU A 105 0.64 12.26 -10.94
C GLU A 105 -0.56 11.63 -11.65
N ASN A 106 -1.14 12.35 -12.61
CA ASN A 106 -2.30 11.90 -13.42
C ASN A 106 -3.51 11.44 -12.57
N GLY A 107 -3.73 12.07 -11.41
CA GLY A 107 -4.83 11.74 -10.50
C GLY A 107 -4.58 10.51 -9.61
N TYR A 108 -3.39 9.90 -9.65
CA TYR A 108 -3.02 8.78 -8.79
C TYR A 108 -2.00 9.21 -7.72
N CYS A 109 -2.07 8.56 -6.57
CA CYS A 109 -1.06 8.57 -5.52
C CYS A 109 -0.10 7.41 -5.75
N TRP A 110 1.11 7.68 -6.25
CA TRP A 110 2.12 6.69 -6.59
C TRP A 110 3.08 6.43 -5.44
N PHE A 111 3.31 5.18 -5.11
CA PHE A 111 4.30 4.73 -4.13
C PHE A 111 5.01 3.46 -4.61
N ARG A 112 6.12 3.12 -3.96
CA ARG A 112 6.98 1.99 -4.35
C ARG A 112 7.17 1.06 -3.16
N ILE A 113 6.97 -0.24 -3.37
CA ILE A 113 7.23 -1.30 -2.38
C ILE A 113 8.20 -2.29 -3.01
N LYS A 114 9.32 -2.59 -2.33
CA LYS A 114 10.33 -3.54 -2.79
C LYS A 114 10.86 -4.39 -1.65
#